data_AF-A0A932JWK1-F1
#
_entry.id   AF-A0A932JWK1-F1
#
_cell.length_a   1.000
_cell.length_b   1.000
_cell.length_c   1.000
_cell.angle_alpha   90.00
_cell.angle_beta   90.00
_cell.angle_gamma   90.00
#
_symmetry.space_group_name_H-M   'P 1'
#
loop_
_entity.id
_entity.type
_entity.pdbx_description
1 polymer ?
#
loop_
_entity_poly.entity_id
_entity_poly.type
_entity_poly.pdbx_seq_one_letter_code
_entity_poly.pdbx_strand_id
1 'polypeptide(L)'
;MAFKAKVTKLVGSAAGSLGLLAAVLAAASAAVAPQFDQGVPVRPYIEEARAEAKGRAGPLGEAKLAAAPEQGALWISVGSEDLSKAVLPLGIPVVSSARAAVFKVSEDSIVQIADMMHERFGKCGGFFAYDNRAEAEADLAAPPAAAGGPYTLDQEAWVKPLVSKVKEAQLRATIETMAAYNNRYYQSDTGVAAAQWVGSRWQQLAQNIPGASLRMFPHAGWKQPSVILTIAGSQTPEEVVVLGGHLDSIAGMWGGSGARAPGADDNASGIAVLTEAIRVLGEGGFRPRRTVQFMGYAAEEVGLRGSAEIAKSYKGGTKVAGVIQFDMTNYKGSGDTVYLLSDNVEPGLTAFLGKLVDAYVGVGWANTACGYGCSDHASWTKNGFAASAAFESSFDAMNRNIHSDKDTLGNAGGNAEHSAHFAKLAVAFAVEMGKAAAAPPASLAATASKSASGR
;
A
#
# COMPACT_ATOMS: atom_id res chain seq x y z
N MET A 1 -2.95 -53.04 28.17
CA MET A 1 -4.16 -52.78 27.35
C MET A 1 -4.86 -51.44 27.65
N ALA A 2 -4.58 -50.73 28.75
CA ALA A 2 -5.19 -49.42 29.04
C ALA A 2 -4.57 -48.21 28.29
N PHE A 3 -3.36 -48.33 27.74
CA PHE A 3 -2.70 -47.24 26.97
C PHE A 3 -3.25 -47.12 25.54
N LYS A 4 -3.61 -48.26 24.92
CA LYS A 4 -4.17 -48.31 23.56
C LYS A 4 -5.55 -47.63 23.49
N ALA A 5 -6.37 -47.76 24.54
CA ALA A 5 -7.69 -47.12 24.60
C ALA A 5 -7.66 -45.59 24.83
N LYS A 6 -6.58 -45.06 25.42
CA LYS A 6 -6.42 -43.61 25.63
C LYS A 6 -5.97 -42.88 24.36
N VAL A 7 -5.20 -43.55 23.50
CA VAL A 7 -4.75 -42.99 22.20
C VAL A 7 -5.89 -42.94 21.19
N THR A 8 -6.76 -43.96 21.13
CA THR A 8 -7.90 -43.98 20.20
C THR A 8 -8.94 -42.90 20.51
N LYS A 9 -9.07 -42.46 21.77
CA LYS A 9 -10.00 -41.38 22.15
C LYS A 9 -9.46 -39.97 21.86
N LEU A 10 -8.14 -39.81 21.72
CA LEU A 10 -7.49 -38.54 21.36
C LEU A 10 -7.44 -38.30 19.85
N VAL A 11 -7.38 -39.37 19.04
CA VAL A 11 -7.37 -39.28 17.57
C VAL A 11 -8.77 -39.05 17.00
N GLY A 12 -9.83 -39.48 17.69
CA GLY A 12 -11.22 -39.33 17.25
C GLY A 12 -11.80 -37.90 17.31
N SER A 13 -11.13 -36.93 17.94
CA SER A 13 -11.63 -35.55 18.06
C SER A 13 -10.75 -34.49 17.40
N ALA A 14 -9.74 -34.88 16.59
CA ALA A 14 -8.76 -33.97 16.00
C ALA A 14 -8.65 -34.08 14.47
N ALA A 15 -9.76 -34.38 13.79
CA ALA A 15 -9.82 -34.37 12.32
C ALA A 15 -9.70 -32.95 11.70
N GLY A 16 -9.60 -31.90 12.53
CA GLY A 16 -9.48 -30.50 12.08
C GLY A 16 -8.10 -29.86 12.25
N SER A 17 -7.09 -30.56 12.78
CA SER A 17 -5.86 -29.91 13.25
C SER A 17 -4.52 -30.54 12.83
N LEU A 18 -4.52 -31.53 11.92
CA LEU A 18 -3.27 -32.13 11.45
C LEU A 18 -2.46 -31.26 10.47
N GLY A 19 -3.08 -30.28 9.80
CA GLY A 19 -2.35 -29.33 8.93
C GLY A 19 -1.46 -28.35 9.70
N LEU A 20 -1.76 -28.11 10.99
CA LEU A 20 -1.06 -27.11 11.80
C LEU A 20 0.22 -27.64 12.45
N LEU A 21 0.34 -28.96 12.65
CA LEU A 21 1.50 -29.55 13.33
C LEU A 21 2.72 -29.71 12.40
N ALA A 22 2.49 -29.92 11.10
CA ALA A 22 3.56 -30.07 10.12
C ALA A 22 4.31 -28.75 9.84
N ALA A 23 3.62 -27.61 9.91
CA ALA A 23 4.22 -26.29 9.71
C ALA A 23 5.07 -25.83 10.91
N VAL A 24 4.72 -26.25 12.13
CA VAL A 24 5.45 -25.87 13.36
C VAL A 24 6.73 -26.71 13.54
N LEU A 25 6.80 -27.92 12.98
CA LEU A 25 7.96 -28.82 13.10
C LEU A 25 9.11 -28.53 12.12
N ALA A 26 8.92 -27.69 11.11
CA ALA A 26 9.96 -27.30 10.17
C ALA A 26 10.91 -26.18 10.70
N ALA A 27 10.62 -25.61 11.87
CA ALA A 27 11.37 -24.49 12.46
C ALA A 27 12.42 -24.90 13.52
N ALA A 28 12.76 -26.19 13.65
CA ALA A 28 13.76 -26.66 14.61
C ALA A 28 15.12 -26.98 13.94
N SER A 29 16.00 -25.97 13.97
CA SER A 29 17.47 -26.01 13.97
C SER A 29 18.24 -26.90 12.97
N ALA A 30 18.93 -26.24 12.05
CA ALA A 30 20.19 -26.73 11.50
C ALA A 30 21.31 -26.62 12.56
N ALA A 31 21.43 -27.62 13.44
CA ALA A 31 22.67 -27.98 14.13
C ALA A 31 22.46 -29.30 14.88
N VAL A 32 23.17 -30.35 14.45
CA VAL A 32 23.14 -31.73 14.97
C VAL A 32 21.82 -32.46 14.68
N ALA A 33 21.83 -33.35 13.68
CA ALA A 33 20.71 -34.24 13.40
C ALA A 33 20.60 -35.34 14.47
N PRO A 34 19.50 -35.44 15.24
CA PRO A 34 19.09 -36.68 15.86
C PRO A 34 18.29 -37.50 14.83
N GLN A 35 18.50 -38.80 14.84
CA GLN A 35 17.81 -39.77 14.01
C GLN A 35 16.32 -39.82 14.39
N PHE A 36 15.48 -39.06 13.68
CA PHE A 36 14.04 -38.95 13.94
C PHE A 36 13.20 -40.11 13.38
N ASP A 37 13.78 -40.96 12.55
CA ASP A 37 13.09 -42.15 12.08
C ASP A 37 13.29 -43.29 13.09
N GLN A 38 12.41 -43.35 14.09
CA GLN A 38 12.18 -44.53 14.94
C GLN A 38 11.56 -45.69 14.10
N GLY A 39 12.08 -45.94 12.89
CA GLY A 39 11.64 -47.02 12.01
C GLY A 39 10.29 -46.81 11.31
N VAL A 40 9.71 -45.61 11.33
CA VAL A 40 8.44 -45.33 10.61
C VAL A 40 8.75 -44.79 9.22
N PRO A 41 8.31 -45.45 8.13
CA PRO A 41 8.49 -44.92 6.78
C PRO A 41 7.61 -43.68 6.60
N VAL A 42 8.22 -42.50 6.54
CA VAL A 42 7.52 -41.20 6.39
C VAL A 42 7.13 -40.85 4.95
N ARG A 43 7.68 -41.57 3.97
CA ARG A 43 7.45 -41.36 2.53
C ARG A 43 5.97 -41.48 2.10
N PRO A 44 5.15 -42.42 2.61
CA PRO A 44 3.74 -42.54 2.24
C PRO A 44 2.91 -41.33 2.69
N TYR A 45 3.21 -40.76 3.86
CA TYR A 45 2.49 -39.59 4.39
C TYR A 45 2.79 -38.31 3.59
N ILE A 46 4.01 -38.19 3.05
CA ILE A 46 4.37 -37.09 2.13
C ILE A 46 3.64 -37.23 0.80
N GLU A 47 3.48 -38.47 0.29
CA GLU A 47 2.76 -38.73 -0.95
C GLU A 47 1.24 -38.52 -0.80
N GLU A 48 0.68 -38.88 0.35
CA GLU A 48 -0.73 -38.63 0.70
C GLU A 48 -1.03 -37.14 0.83
N ALA A 49 -0.17 -36.37 1.50
CA ALA A 49 -0.29 -34.90 1.57
C ALA A 49 -0.20 -34.23 0.18
N ARG A 50 0.62 -34.78 -0.74
CA ARG A 50 0.66 -34.32 -2.14
C ARG A 50 -0.60 -34.68 -2.92
N ALA A 51 -1.24 -35.81 -2.60
CA ALA A 51 -2.49 -36.23 -3.24
C ALA A 51 -3.69 -35.38 -2.76
N GLU A 52 -3.75 -35.04 -1.47
CA GLU A 52 -4.79 -34.13 -0.93
C GLU A 52 -4.66 -32.70 -1.48
N ALA A 53 -3.43 -32.21 -1.69
CA ALA A 53 -3.19 -30.90 -2.29
C ALA A 53 -3.73 -30.80 -3.74
N LYS A 54 -3.70 -31.91 -4.50
CA LYS A 54 -4.26 -31.98 -5.86
C LYS A 54 -5.80 -31.96 -5.88
N GLY A 55 -6.47 -32.36 -4.80
CA GLY A 55 -7.93 -32.46 -4.73
C GLY A 55 -8.66 -31.14 -4.44
N ARG A 56 -7.95 -30.05 -4.10
CA ARG A 56 -8.52 -28.75 -3.72
C ARG A 56 -8.35 -27.64 -4.78
N ALA A 57 -7.82 -27.97 -5.96
CA ALA A 57 -7.65 -27.00 -7.04
C ALA A 57 -8.99 -26.73 -7.75
N GLY A 58 -9.55 -25.53 -7.53
CA GLY A 58 -10.58 -24.96 -8.40
C GLY A 58 -10.02 -24.60 -9.79
N PRO A 59 -10.84 -24.09 -10.73
CA PRO A 59 -10.58 -24.08 -12.17
C PRO A 59 -9.52 -23.07 -12.67
N LEU A 60 -8.60 -22.63 -11.83
CA LEU A 60 -7.36 -21.98 -12.26
C LEU A 60 -6.30 -23.08 -12.39
N GLY A 61 -6.02 -23.49 -13.63
CA GLY A 61 -4.99 -24.48 -13.94
C GLY A 61 -3.67 -24.15 -13.24
N GLU A 62 -2.96 -25.19 -12.81
CA GLU A 62 -1.65 -25.11 -12.15
C GLU A 62 -0.62 -24.38 -13.05
N ALA A 63 -0.65 -23.04 -13.06
CA ALA A 63 0.41 -22.24 -13.64
C ALA A 63 1.66 -22.47 -12.78
N LYS A 64 2.53 -23.35 -13.25
CA LYS A 64 3.79 -23.65 -12.59
C LYS A 64 4.70 -22.43 -12.76
N LEU A 65 4.95 -21.69 -11.67
CA LEU A 65 5.94 -20.61 -11.69
C LEU A 65 7.29 -21.16 -12.16
N ALA A 66 8.00 -20.37 -12.97
CA ALA A 66 9.34 -20.72 -13.39
C ALA A 66 10.25 -20.85 -12.16
N ALA A 67 11.12 -21.87 -12.17
CA ALA A 67 12.12 -22.02 -11.11
C ALA A 67 13.05 -20.80 -11.11
N ALA A 68 13.33 -20.24 -9.92
CA ALA A 68 14.17 -19.06 -9.79
C ALA A 68 15.63 -19.37 -10.22
N PRO A 69 16.18 -18.67 -11.22
CA PRO A 69 17.59 -18.84 -11.63
C PRO A 69 18.58 -18.35 -10.55
N GLU A 70 19.89 -18.55 -10.76
CA GLU A 70 20.91 -17.91 -9.92
C GLU A 70 21.06 -16.41 -10.20
N GLN A 71 20.89 -15.98 -11.45
CA GLN A 71 20.87 -14.57 -11.89
C GLN A 71 19.45 -14.20 -12.32
N GLY A 72 18.92 -13.04 -11.91
CA GLY A 72 17.54 -12.64 -12.20
C GLY A 72 16.49 -13.24 -11.25
N ALA A 73 16.92 -13.67 -10.06
CA ALA A 73 16.02 -14.05 -8.98
C ALA A 73 15.77 -12.88 -8.03
N LEU A 74 14.52 -12.74 -7.61
CA LEU A 74 14.11 -11.86 -6.52
C LEU A 74 13.85 -12.67 -5.26
N TRP A 75 13.93 -11.98 -4.14
CA TRP A 75 13.48 -12.50 -2.85
C TRP A 75 12.17 -11.82 -2.54
N ILE A 76 11.17 -12.58 -2.12
CA ILE A 76 9.90 -12.01 -1.65
C ILE A 76 9.60 -12.45 -0.23
N SER A 77 8.91 -11.61 0.52
CA SER A 77 8.27 -12.00 1.78
C SER A 77 6.76 -11.93 1.64
N VAL A 78 6.09 -12.99 2.09
CA VAL A 78 4.62 -13.13 2.05
C VAL A 78 4.12 -13.34 3.47
N GLY A 79 3.00 -12.69 3.84
CA GLY A 79 2.43 -12.78 5.17
C GLY A 79 2.05 -14.20 5.57
N SER A 80 2.40 -14.61 6.79
CA SER A 80 2.09 -15.96 7.30
C SER A 80 0.58 -16.21 7.39
N GLU A 81 -0.22 -15.15 7.51
CA GLU A 81 -1.67 -15.20 7.48
C GLU A 81 -2.22 -15.69 6.12
N ASP A 82 -1.65 -15.26 5.00
CA ASP A 82 -2.14 -15.63 3.67
C ASP A 82 -1.72 -17.05 3.33
N LEU A 83 -0.47 -17.41 3.69
CA LEU A 83 0.06 -18.77 3.55
C LEU A 83 -0.74 -19.80 4.36
N SER A 84 -1.42 -19.37 5.44
CA SER A 84 -2.31 -20.23 6.21
C SER A 84 -3.67 -20.45 5.54
N LYS A 85 -4.09 -19.54 4.66
CA LYS A 85 -5.39 -19.55 3.97
C LYS A 85 -5.35 -20.28 2.64
N ALA A 86 -4.24 -20.21 1.90
CA ALA A 86 -4.11 -20.88 0.62
C ALA A 86 -2.66 -21.31 0.30
N VAL A 87 -2.52 -22.37 -0.49
CA VAL A 87 -1.23 -22.81 -1.03
C VAL A 87 -0.89 -21.97 -2.26
N LEU A 88 0.23 -21.24 -2.19
CA LEU A 88 0.80 -20.53 -3.32
C LEU A 88 1.90 -21.39 -3.98
N PRO A 89 2.03 -21.40 -5.32
CA PRO A 89 3.04 -22.18 -6.04
C PRO A 89 4.45 -21.57 -5.96
N LEU A 90 4.84 -21.03 -4.79
CA LEU A 90 6.13 -20.35 -4.54
C LEU A 90 7.26 -21.30 -4.14
N GLY A 91 6.95 -22.59 -3.96
CA GLY A 91 7.89 -23.58 -3.43
C GLY A 91 7.98 -23.58 -1.91
N ILE A 92 9.08 -24.10 -1.38
CA ILE A 92 9.34 -24.17 0.07
C ILE A 92 9.94 -22.84 0.52
N PRO A 93 9.44 -22.22 1.61
CA PRO A 93 10.04 -21.01 2.13
C PRO A 93 11.48 -21.27 2.57
N VAL A 94 12.36 -20.33 2.29
CA VAL A 94 13.78 -20.38 2.68
C VAL A 94 13.93 -20.15 4.18
N VAL A 95 13.10 -19.27 4.74
CA VAL A 95 12.95 -19.03 6.17
C VAL A 95 11.55 -18.48 6.45
N SER A 96 11.05 -18.68 7.66
CA SER A 96 9.74 -18.18 8.09
C SER A 96 9.75 -17.68 9.53
N SER A 97 8.86 -16.74 9.83
CA SER A 97 8.53 -16.29 11.18
C SER A 97 7.01 -16.33 11.39
N ALA A 98 6.56 -15.95 12.58
CA ALA A 98 5.13 -15.77 12.84
C ALA A 98 4.50 -14.67 11.96
N ARG A 99 5.30 -13.74 11.42
CA ARG A 99 4.84 -12.60 10.63
C ARG A 99 4.79 -12.91 9.14
N ALA A 100 5.85 -13.47 8.58
CA ALA A 100 5.96 -13.72 7.15
C ALA A 100 6.91 -14.90 6.84
N ALA A 101 6.93 -15.34 5.59
CA ALA A 101 7.91 -16.28 5.07
C ALA A 101 8.59 -15.75 3.81
N VAL A 102 9.87 -16.09 3.65
CA VAL A 102 10.73 -15.64 2.55
C VAL A 102 10.84 -16.72 1.48
N PHE A 103 10.65 -16.33 0.23
CA PHE A 103 10.78 -17.20 -0.94
C PHE A 103 11.78 -16.61 -1.93
N LYS A 104 12.45 -17.48 -2.68
CA LYS A 104 13.25 -17.10 -3.84
C LYS A 104 12.41 -17.36 -5.09
N VAL A 105 12.16 -16.32 -5.89
CA VAL A 105 11.31 -16.38 -7.08
C VAL A 105 12.04 -15.82 -8.30
N SER A 106 11.60 -16.20 -9.50
CA SER A 106 12.06 -15.52 -10.73
C SER A 106 11.44 -14.13 -10.81
N GLU A 107 12.19 -13.12 -11.24
CA GLU A 107 11.64 -11.78 -11.47
C GLU A 107 10.51 -11.79 -12.51
N ASP A 108 10.58 -12.66 -13.52
CA ASP A 108 9.54 -12.81 -14.54
C ASP A 108 8.21 -13.32 -13.97
N SER A 109 8.24 -13.94 -12.79
CA SER A 109 7.05 -14.44 -12.10
C SER A 109 6.37 -13.39 -11.23
N ILE A 110 6.95 -12.19 -11.05
CA ILE A 110 6.48 -11.23 -10.05
C ILE A 110 5.05 -10.74 -10.32
N VAL A 111 4.72 -10.50 -11.59
CA VAL A 111 3.35 -10.09 -12.00
C VAL A 111 2.37 -11.23 -11.79
N GLN A 112 2.78 -12.47 -12.04
CA GLN A 112 1.93 -13.65 -11.80
C GLN A 112 1.67 -13.84 -10.30
N ILE A 113 2.66 -13.52 -9.46
CA ILE A 113 2.51 -13.56 -8.01
C ILE A 113 1.57 -12.47 -7.54
N ALA A 114 1.70 -11.23 -8.04
CA ALA A 114 0.76 -10.15 -7.75
C ALA A 114 -0.67 -10.52 -8.15
N ASP A 115 -0.87 -11.04 -9.37
CA ASP A 115 -2.18 -11.51 -9.86
C ASP A 115 -2.75 -12.61 -8.96
N MET A 116 -1.94 -13.57 -8.51
CA MET A 116 -2.40 -14.59 -7.55
C MET A 116 -2.76 -14.01 -6.18
N MET A 117 -2.01 -13.02 -5.69
CA MET A 117 -2.33 -12.35 -4.43
C MET A 117 -3.64 -11.56 -4.55
N HIS A 118 -3.85 -10.92 -5.69
CA HIS A 118 -5.09 -10.26 -6.05
C HIS A 118 -6.28 -11.22 -6.10
N GLU A 119 -6.22 -12.27 -6.95
CA GLU A 119 -7.32 -13.20 -7.14
C GLU A 119 -7.71 -13.95 -5.87
N ARG A 120 -6.73 -14.31 -5.03
CA ARG A 120 -6.96 -15.18 -3.87
C ARG A 120 -7.23 -14.43 -2.58
N PHE A 121 -6.69 -13.23 -2.45
CA PHE A 121 -6.74 -12.47 -1.19
C PHE A 121 -7.29 -11.05 -1.36
N GLY A 122 -7.55 -10.59 -2.59
CA GLY A 122 -8.02 -9.24 -2.87
C GLY A 122 -6.97 -8.18 -2.52
N LYS A 123 -5.69 -8.47 -2.65
CA LYS A 123 -4.61 -7.49 -2.41
C LYS A 123 -4.18 -6.83 -3.73
N CYS A 124 -3.51 -5.68 -3.67
CA CYS A 124 -2.77 -5.14 -4.82
C CYS A 124 -1.53 -6.03 -5.03
N GLY A 125 -0.37 -5.70 -4.46
CA GLY A 125 0.79 -6.60 -4.44
C GLY A 125 0.66 -7.76 -3.42
N GLY A 126 0.46 -7.43 -2.14
CA GLY A 126 0.33 -8.40 -1.04
C GLY A 126 1.64 -9.05 -0.54
N PHE A 127 2.78 -8.64 -1.08
CA PHE A 127 4.12 -9.11 -0.68
C PHE A 127 5.12 -7.95 -0.76
N PHE A 128 6.30 -8.14 -0.18
CA PHE A 128 7.45 -7.26 -0.47
C PHE A 128 8.45 -7.99 -1.35
N ALA A 129 9.11 -7.26 -2.24
CA ALA A 129 10.21 -7.77 -3.06
C ALA A 129 11.55 -7.12 -2.67
N TYR A 130 12.62 -7.91 -2.75
CA TYR A 130 13.97 -7.52 -2.36
C TYR A 130 14.97 -8.06 -3.39
N ASP A 131 16.01 -7.28 -3.65
CA ASP A 131 17.09 -7.67 -4.57
C ASP A 131 18.01 -8.73 -3.96
N ASN A 132 18.03 -8.88 -2.62
CA ASN A 132 18.88 -9.85 -1.95
C ASN A 132 18.22 -10.50 -0.73
N ARG A 133 18.70 -11.71 -0.42
CA ARG A 133 18.20 -12.56 0.66
C ARG A 133 18.26 -11.88 2.02
N ALA A 134 19.39 -11.25 2.34
CA ALA A 134 19.62 -10.69 3.67
C ALA A 134 18.57 -9.61 4.02
N GLU A 135 18.15 -8.81 3.03
CA GLU A 135 17.09 -7.83 3.21
C GLU A 135 15.71 -8.47 3.42
N ALA A 136 15.40 -9.52 2.67
CA ALA A 136 14.15 -10.27 2.86
C ALA A 136 14.09 -10.94 4.24
N GLU A 137 15.20 -11.52 4.71
CA GLU A 137 15.29 -12.13 6.04
C GLU A 137 15.20 -11.07 7.15
N ALA A 138 15.82 -9.90 6.95
CA ALA A 138 15.73 -8.79 7.89
C ALA A 138 14.28 -8.28 8.05
N ASP A 139 13.47 -8.36 7.00
CA ASP A 139 12.05 -8.01 7.07
C ASP A 139 11.29 -8.86 8.08
N LEU A 140 11.63 -10.13 8.24
CA LEU A 140 10.94 -11.02 9.18
C LEU A 140 11.01 -10.53 10.64
N ALA A 141 12.02 -9.70 10.95
CA ALA A 141 12.23 -9.08 12.25
C ALA A 141 11.87 -7.58 12.27
N ALA A 142 11.24 -7.04 11.22
CA ALA A 142 10.93 -5.61 11.19
C ALA A 142 9.99 -5.22 12.35
N PRO A 143 10.22 -4.06 12.98
CA PRO A 143 9.42 -3.61 14.11
C PRO A 143 7.99 -3.27 13.67
N PRO A 144 7.04 -3.22 14.63
CA PRO A 144 5.77 -2.54 14.39
C PRO A 144 6.01 -1.05 14.12
N ALA A 145 4.97 -0.36 13.65
CA ALA A 145 5.01 1.10 13.47
C ALA A 145 5.47 1.78 14.78
N ALA A 146 6.41 2.73 14.66
CA ALA A 146 6.82 3.51 15.81
C ALA A 146 5.71 4.48 16.20
N ALA A 147 5.52 4.70 17.50
CA ALA A 147 4.62 5.73 17.99
C ALA A 147 5.07 7.10 17.45
N GLY A 148 4.12 7.86 16.89
CA GLY A 148 4.39 9.21 16.41
C GLY A 148 4.29 10.29 17.48
N GLY A 149 4.16 11.54 17.03
CA GLY A 149 4.05 12.71 17.91
C GLY A 149 2.63 12.93 18.44
N PRO A 150 2.43 13.86 19.40
CA PRO A 150 1.10 14.31 19.77
C PRO A 150 0.44 14.97 18.55
N TYR A 151 -0.65 14.36 18.06
CA TYR A 151 -1.43 14.90 16.96
C TYR A 151 -2.49 15.86 17.51
N THR A 152 -2.47 17.11 17.04
CA THR A 152 -3.38 18.17 17.49
C THR A 152 -4.20 18.71 16.32
N LEU A 153 -5.42 19.16 16.62
CA LEU A 153 -6.27 19.92 15.70
C LEU A 153 -6.23 21.39 16.13
N ASP A 154 -5.33 22.15 15.54
CA ASP A 154 -5.10 23.55 15.91
C ASP A 154 -4.96 24.49 14.70
N GLN A 155 -5.24 23.99 13.49
CA GLN A 155 -5.15 24.75 12.23
C GLN A 155 -6.50 24.98 11.54
N GLU A 156 -7.62 24.89 12.26
CA GLU A 156 -8.98 25.00 11.71
C GLU A 156 -9.17 26.19 10.75
N ALA A 157 -8.64 27.36 11.12
CA ALA A 157 -8.76 28.59 10.34
C ALA A 157 -8.12 28.49 8.95
N TRP A 158 -7.11 27.62 8.79
CA TRP A 158 -6.55 27.25 7.49
C TRP A 158 -7.32 26.10 6.83
N VAL A 159 -7.63 25.04 7.58
CA VAL A 159 -8.19 23.82 7.00
C VAL A 159 -9.55 24.07 6.37
N LYS A 160 -10.51 24.66 7.11
CA LYS A 160 -11.90 24.85 6.65
C LYS A 160 -12.01 25.57 5.29
N PRO A 161 -11.39 26.73 5.05
CA PRO A 161 -11.47 27.38 3.75
C PRO A 161 -10.74 26.59 2.66
N LEU A 162 -9.65 25.86 2.96
CA LEU A 162 -8.92 25.08 1.97
C LEU A 162 -9.70 23.84 1.51
N VAL A 163 -10.26 23.05 2.44
CA VAL A 163 -11.05 21.87 2.06
C VAL A 163 -12.28 22.24 1.22
N SER A 164 -12.82 23.46 1.39
CA SER A 164 -13.92 23.97 0.55
C SER A 164 -13.53 24.26 -0.91
N LYS A 165 -12.22 24.36 -1.20
CA LYS A 165 -11.70 24.63 -2.56
C LYS A 165 -11.43 23.37 -3.38
N VAL A 166 -11.61 22.18 -2.79
CA VAL A 166 -11.48 20.91 -3.51
C VAL A 166 -12.53 20.83 -4.62
N LYS A 167 -12.10 20.42 -5.82
CA LYS A 167 -12.93 20.34 -7.03
C LYS A 167 -12.84 18.94 -7.63
N GLU A 168 -13.97 18.24 -7.65
CA GLU A 168 -14.14 16.93 -8.31
C GLU A 168 -13.56 16.92 -9.73
N ALA A 169 -13.84 17.95 -10.53
CA ALA A 169 -13.39 18.01 -11.92
C ALA A 169 -11.85 17.98 -12.08
N GLN A 170 -11.09 18.46 -11.09
CA GLN A 170 -9.62 18.40 -11.12
C GLN A 170 -9.09 17.00 -10.78
N LEU A 171 -9.76 16.32 -9.86
CA LEU A 171 -9.49 14.91 -9.53
C LEU A 171 -9.79 14.03 -10.75
N ARG A 172 -11.01 14.16 -11.31
CA ARG A 172 -11.45 13.40 -12.47
C ARG A 172 -10.54 13.57 -13.67
N ALA A 173 -10.14 14.80 -13.99
CA ALA A 173 -9.21 15.06 -15.08
C ALA A 173 -7.84 14.36 -14.90
N THR A 174 -7.37 14.24 -13.65
CA THR A 174 -6.13 13.53 -13.33
C THR A 174 -6.30 12.02 -13.54
N ILE A 175 -7.40 11.44 -13.04
CA ILE A 175 -7.74 10.03 -13.24
C ILE A 175 -7.86 9.69 -14.73
N GLU A 176 -8.64 10.49 -15.48
CA GLU A 176 -8.82 10.31 -16.92
C GLU A 176 -7.48 10.35 -17.68
N THR A 177 -6.59 11.29 -17.33
CA THR A 177 -5.27 11.40 -17.98
C THR A 177 -4.39 10.19 -17.67
N MET A 178 -4.32 9.75 -16.42
CA MET A 178 -3.50 8.61 -16.02
C MET A 178 -4.05 7.28 -16.55
N ALA A 179 -5.36 7.13 -16.65
CA ALA A 179 -6.01 5.93 -17.20
C ALA A 179 -6.00 5.86 -18.74
N ALA A 180 -5.61 6.94 -19.41
CA ALA A 180 -5.46 6.99 -20.87
C ALA A 180 -4.17 6.31 -21.36
N TYR A 181 -3.14 6.18 -20.51
CA TYR A 181 -1.96 5.38 -20.85
C TYR A 181 -2.37 3.92 -21.09
N ASN A 182 -1.64 3.20 -21.97
CA ASN A 182 -1.89 1.77 -22.15
C ASN A 182 -1.72 1.00 -20.83
N ASN A 183 -0.67 1.31 -20.10
CA ASN A 183 -0.48 0.93 -18.71
C ASN A 183 0.55 1.88 -18.09
N ARG A 184 0.70 1.83 -16.77
CA ARG A 184 1.74 2.56 -16.04
C ARG A 184 2.79 1.61 -15.44
N TYR A 185 2.98 0.44 -16.04
CA TYR A 185 3.86 -0.61 -15.52
C TYR A 185 5.30 -0.13 -15.32
N TYR A 186 5.95 -0.52 -14.22
CA TYR A 186 7.24 0.05 -13.78
C TYR A 186 8.42 -0.12 -14.77
N GLN A 187 8.37 -1.12 -15.65
CA GLN A 187 9.38 -1.32 -16.72
C GLN A 187 8.96 -0.75 -18.09
N SER A 188 7.72 -0.30 -18.24
CA SER A 188 7.20 0.21 -19.51
C SER A 188 7.60 1.67 -19.76
N ASP A 189 7.71 2.04 -21.03
CA ASP A 189 7.95 3.44 -21.40
C ASP A 189 6.74 4.32 -21.07
N THR A 190 5.52 3.75 -21.10
CA THR A 190 4.29 4.45 -20.66
C THR A 190 4.26 4.70 -19.16
N GLY A 191 4.82 3.80 -18.34
CA GLY A 191 5.03 4.01 -16.91
C GLY A 191 6.01 5.14 -16.61
N VAL A 192 7.12 5.22 -17.36
CA VAL A 192 8.05 6.36 -17.30
C VAL A 192 7.36 7.66 -17.69
N ALA A 193 6.62 7.65 -18.80
CA ALA A 193 5.91 8.83 -19.30
C ALA A 193 4.83 9.31 -18.31
N ALA A 194 4.12 8.39 -17.65
CA ALA A 194 3.15 8.72 -16.61
C ALA A 194 3.82 9.40 -15.40
N ALA A 195 4.95 8.86 -14.92
CA ALA A 195 5.72 9.49 -13.83
C ALA A 195 6.22 10.90 -14.21
N GLN A 196 6.73 11.07 -15.44
CA GLN A 196 7.16 12.37 -15.95
C GLN A 196 6.01 13.38 -16.08
N TRP A 197 4.82 12.91 -16.49
CA TRP A 197 3.62 13.74 -16.55
C TRP A 197 3.19 14.20 -15.16
N VAL A 198 3.13 13.28 -14.17
CA VAL A 198 2.82 13.62 -12.77
C VAL A 198 3.82 14.64 -12.23
N GLY A 199 5.13 14.39 -12.43
CA GLY A 199 6.18 15.32 -12.02
C GLY A 199 6.01 16.72 -12.60
N SER A 200 5.79 16.80 -13.92
CA SER A 200 5.58 18.07 -14.62
C SER A 200 4.32 18.80 -14.14
N ARG A 201 3.23 18.06 -13.91
CA ARG A 201 1.97 18.59 -13.38
C ARG A 201 2.15 19.15 -11.97
N TRP A 202 2.80 18.40 -11.08
CA TRP A 202 3.07 18.84 -9.72
C TRP A 202 3.99 20.05 -9.66
N GLN A 203 5.03 20.10 -10.51
CA GLN A 203 5.91 21.26 -10.63
C GLN A 203 5.14 22.51 -11.10
N GLN A 204 4.25 22.36 -12.08
CA GLN A 204 3.40 23.47 -12.56
C GLN A 204 2.48 24.00 -11.44
N LEU A 205 1.83 23.10 -10.69
CA LEU A 205 0.94 23.48 -9.59
C LEU A 205 1.69 24.14 -8.44
N ALA A 206 2.93 23.71 -8.18
CA ALA A 206 3.75 24.20 -7.09
C ALA A 206 4.64 25.40 -7.46
N GLN A 207 4.62 25.87 -8.71
CA GLN A 207 5.53 26.92 -9.20
C GLN A 207 5.50 28.23 -8.38
N ASN A 208 4.37 28.53 -7.74
CA ASN A 208 4.18 29.73 -6.92
C ASN A 208 4.24 29.46 -5.40
N ILE A 209 4.71 28.28 -5.01
CA ILE A 209 4.92 27.89 -3.61
C ILE A 209 6.42 28.08 -3.31
N PRO A 210 6.81 29.10 -2.52
CA PRO A 210 8.18 29.26 -2.03
C PRO A 210 8.69 28.00 -1.36
N GLY A 211 9.93 27.61 -1.68
CA GLY A 211 10.55 26.39 -1.17
C GLY A 211 10.03 25.10 -1.80
N ALA A 212 9.16 25.18 -2.82
CA ALA A 212 8.78 24.00 -3.58
C ALA A 212 9.91 23.53 -4.50
N SER A 213 10.19 22.24 -4.47
CA SER A 213 11.11 21.57 -5.40
C SER A 213 10.57 20.20 -5.79
N LEU A 214 10.88 19.78 -7.01
CA LEU A 214 10.53 18.46 -7.53
C LEU A 214 11.81 17.66 -7.75
N ARG A 215 11.83 16.39 -7.37
CA ARG A 215 12.81 15.43 -7.89
C ARG A 215 12.14 14.15 -8.37
N MET A 216 12.69 13.61 -9.45
CA MET A 216 12.48 12.23 -9.84
C MET A 216 13.47 11.37 -9.03
N PHE A 217 12.99 10.37 -8.33
CA PHE A 217 13.81 9.37 -7.62
C PHE A 217 14.09 8.21 -8.58
N PRO A 218 15.30 8.07 -9.13
CA PRO A 218 15.62 6.93 -9.98
C PRO A 218 15.81 5.67 -9.14
N HIS A 219 15.43 4.53 -9.70
CA HIS A 219 15.63 3.21 -9.10
C HIS A 219 16.57 2.40 -9.99
N ALA A 220 17.52 1.68 -9.40
CA ALA A 220 18.56 1.01 -10.19
C ALA A 220 18.02 -0.19 -10.99
N GLY A 221 16.97 -0.85 -10.47
CA GLY A 221 16.43 -2.08 -11.05
C GLY A 221 15.37 -1.90 -12.14
N TRP A 222 14.88 -0.68 -12.41
CA TRP A 222 13.79 -0.47 -13.36
C TRP A 222 13.73 0.96 -13.93
N LYS A 223 12.86 1.16 -14.92
CA LYS A 223 12.80 2.42 -15.68
C LYS A 223 12.00 3.52 -14.99
N GLN A 224 10.82 3.19 -14.45
CA GLN A 224 9.90 4.19 -13.88
C GLN A 224 10.48 4.79 -12.59
N PRO A 225 10.74 6.12 -12.56
CA PRO A 225 11.14 6.79 -11.32
C PRO A 225 9.94 7.03 -10.40
N SER A 226 10.17 7.11 -9.09
CA SER A 226 9.20 7.73 -8.17
C SER A 226 9.26 9.25 -8.31
N VAL A 227 8.17 9.94 -7.99
CA VAL A 227 8.05 11.41 -8.03
C VAL A 227 7.97 11.95 -6.61
N ILE A 228 8.80 12.93 -6.26
CA ILE A 228 8.76 13.57 -4.94
C ILE A 228 8.70 15.08 -5.11
N LEU A 229 7.54 15.67 -4.79
CA LEU A 229 7.38 17.11 -4.62
C LEU A 229 7.59 17.46 -3.15
N THR A 230 8.54 18.35 -2.86
CA THR A 230 8.83 18.84 -1.52
C THR A 230 8.43 20.30 -1.41
N ILE A 231 7.66 20.66 -0.38
CA ILE A 231 7.45 22.03 0.07
C ILE A 231 8.25 22.20 1.36
N ALA A 232 9.38 22.91 1.28
CA ALA A 232 10.28 23.10 2.41
C ALA A 232 9.58 23.83 3.57
N GLY A 233 9.76 23.31 4.79
CA GLY A 233 9.25 23.94 6.00
C GLY A 233 10.00 25.23 6.34
N SER A 234 9.30 26.22 6.86
CA SER A 234 9.91 27.52 7.19
C SER A 234 10.55 27.60 8.58
N GLN A 235 10.26 26.65 9.48
CA GLN A 235 10.73 26.69 10.89
C GLN A 235 11.45 25.41 11.31
N THR A 236 10.90 24.25 10.94
CA THR A 236 11.45 22.93 11.27
C THR A 236 11.54 22.09 9.98
N PRO A 237 12.37 22.51 9.00
CA PRO A 237 12.49 21.84 7.70
C PRO A 237 12.98 20.38 7.79
N GLU A 238 13.63 20.00 8.89
CA GLU A 238 14.10 18.65 9.20
C GLU A 238 12.98 17.68 9.61
N GLU A 239 11.82 18.21 10.04
CA GLU A 239 10.61 17.42 10.30
C GLU A 239 9.79 17.28 9.02
N VAL A 240 9.55 16.04 8.58
CA VAL A 240 8.91 15.75 7.28
C VAL A 240 7.55 15.09 7.48
N VAL A 241 6.53 15.63 6.83
CA VAL A 241 5.20 15.03 6.68
C VAL A 241 5.09 14.46 5.27
N VAL A 242 4.65 13.22 5.14
CA VAL A 242 4.56 12.55 3.84
C VAL A 242 3.11 12.21 3.51
N LEU A 243 2.70 12.52 2.28
CA LEU A 243 1.46 12.07 1.66
C LEU A 243 1.84 11.26 0.40
N GLY A 244 1.31 10.05 0.28
CA GLY A 244 1.76 9.08 -0.71
C GLY A 244 0.63 8.37 -1.46
N GLY A 245 0.97 7.85 -2.63
CA GLY A 245 0.18 6.96 -3.50
C GLY A 245 1.10 6.42 -4.59
N HIS A 246 0.77 5.29 -5.21
CA HIS A 246 1.64 4.72 -6.25
C HIS A 246 1.20 5.10 -7.67
N LEU A 247 2.17 5.07 -8.58
CA LEU A 247 2.05 5.54 -9.96
C LEU A 247 1.72 4.40 -10.93
N ASP A 248 2.18 3.19 -10.62
CA ASP A 248 2.09 2.06 -11.53
C ASP A 248 0.70 1.43 -11.58
N SER A 249 0.56 0.47 -12.49
CA SER A 249 -0.66 -0.31 -12.70
C SER A 249 -0.32 -1.58 -13.46
N ILE A 250 -0.94 -2.70 -13.11
CA ILE A 250 -0.82 -3.99 -13.81
C ILE A 250 -2.19 -4.49 -14.31
N ALA A 251 -2.18 -5.42 -15.27
CA ALA A 251 -3.40 -6.10 -15.70
C ALA A 251 -3.14 -7.57 -16.07
N GLY A 252 -3.43 -8.48 -15.12
CA GLY A 252 -3.50 -9.93 -15.28
C GLY A 252 -2.22 -10.67 -15.74
N MET A 253 -2.22 -11.99 -15.51
CA MET A 253 -1.10 -12.88 -15.86
C MET A 253 -0.76 -12.99 -17.35
N TRP A 254 -1.72 -12.79 -18.27
CA TRP A 254 -1.57 -13.14 -19.69
C TRP A 254 -1.09 -12.01 -20.60
N GLY A 255 -1.19 -10.75 -20.17
CA GLY A 255 -0.80 -9.59 -21.00
C GLY A 255 0.64 -9.13 -20.79
N GLY A 256 1.32 -9.61 -19.74
CA GLY A 256 2.68 -9.19 -19.38
C GLY A 256 2.81 -7.66 -19.26
N SER A 257 4.00 -7.13 -19.52
CA SER A 257 4.28 -5.69 -19.47
C SER A 257 3.52 -4.85 -20.53
N GLY A 258 2.88 -5.51 -21.51
CA GLY A 258 2.10 -4.88 -22.58
C GLY A 258 0.59 -4.82 -22.33
N ALA A 259 0.10 -5.45 -21.26
CA ALA A 259 -1.33 -5.52 -20.94
C ALA A 259 -1.97 -4.13 -20.85
N ARG A 260 -3.24 -4.01 -21.27
CA ARG A 260 -4.00 -2.78 -21.03
C ARG A 260 -4.38 -2.73 -19.55
N ALA A 261 -3.78 -1.80 -18.81
CA ALA A 261 -4.05 -1.56 -17.39
C ALA A 261 -4.39 -0.08 -17.20
N PRO A 262 -5.67 0.33 -17.34
CA PRO A 262 -6.03 1.72 -17.12
C PRO A 262 -5.79 2.15 -15.67
N GLY A 263 -5.96 1.26 -14.69
CA GLY A 263 -5.61 1.55 -13.29
C GLY A 263 -6.27 2.83 -12.77
N ALA A 264 -7.55 3.02 -13.08
CA ALA A 264 -8.24 4.28 -12.82
C ALA A 264 -8.49 4.50 -11.33
N ASP A 265 -8.93 3.45 -10.65
CA ASP A 265 -9.07 3.45 -9.21
C ASP A 265 -7.74 3.11 -8.54
N ASP A 266 -7.03 2.11 -9.08
CA ASP A 266 -5.75 1.58 -8.61
C ASP A 266 -4.57 1.95 -9.55
N ASN A 267 -3.81 3.00 -9.28
CA ASN A 267 -4.03 4.02 -8.25
C ASN A 267 -3.96 5.44 -8.82
N ALA A 268 -4.52 5.65 -10.02
CA ALA A 268 -4.69 7.00 -10.55
C ALA A 268 -5.56 7.88 -9.63
N SER A 269 -6.48 7.27 -8.87
CA SER A 269 -7.33 7.97 -7.90
C SER A 269 -6.55 8.56 -6.73
N GLY A 270 -5.61 7.82 -6.13
CA GLY A 270 -4.73 8.32 -5.06
C GLY A 270 -3.80 9.42 -5.55
N ILE A 271 -3.24 9.27 -6.75
CA ILE A 271 -2.44 10.34 -7.37
C ILE A 271 -3.28 11.59 -7.66
N ALA A 272 -4.56 11.43 -8.03
CA ALA A 272 -5.48 12.56 -8.18
C ALA A 272 -5.74 13.28 -6.86
N VAL A 273 -5.88 12.55 -5.75
CA VAL A 273 -6.01 13.10 -4.40
C VAL A 273 -4.80 13.96 -4.02
N LEU A 274 -3.58 13.46 -4.25
CA LEU A 274 -2.35 14.23 -3.99
C LEU A 274 -2.25 15.47 -4.89
N THR A 275 -2.56 15.31 -6.18
CA THR A 275 -2.50 16.39 -7.18
C THR A 275 -3.44 17.54 -6.82
N GLU A 276 -4.67 17.21 -6.40
CA GLU A 276 -5.65 18.22 -5.99
C GLU A 276 -5.27 18.90 -4.67
N ALA A 277 -4.70 18.16 -3.72
CA ALA A 277 -4.18 18.74 -2.48
C ALA A 277 -3.06 19.77 -2.78
N ILE A 278 -2.12 19.45 -3.68
CA ILE A 278 -1.06 20.38 -4.10
C ILE A 278 -1.66 21.66 -4.69
N ARG A 279 -2.65 21.54 -5.59
CA ARG A 279 -3.33 22.70 -6.18
C ARG A 279 -4.01 23.57 -5.11
N VAL A 280 -4.79 22.96 -4.23
CA VAL A 280 -5.53 23.66 -3.17
C VAL A 280 -4.59 24.40 -2.21
N LEU A 281 -3.52 23.74 -1.77
CA LEU A 281 -2.53 24.33 -0.85
C LEU A 281 -1.77 25.49 -1.54
N GLY A 282 -1.41 25.31 -2.81
CA GLY A 282 -0.71 26.32 -3.61
C GLY A 282 -1.55 27.58 -3.82
N GLU A 283 -2.76 27.43 -4.34
CA GLU A 283 -3.72 28.54 -4.52
C GLU A 283 -4.17 29.15 -3.18
N GLY A 284 -4.15 28.36 -2.11
CA GLY A 284 -4.43 28.79 -0.76
C GLY A 284 -3.34 29.66 -0.15
N GLY A 285 -2.13 29.66 -0.72
CA GLY A 285 -0.98 30.36 -0.16
C GLY A 285 -0.45 29.71 1.13
N PHE A 286 -0.74 28.42 1.36
CA PHE A 286 -0.29 27.72 2.55
C PHE A 286 1.24 27.61 2.57
N ARG A 287 1.84 27.91 3.73
CA ARG A 287 3.29 27.80 3.97
C ARG A 287 3.50 26.99 5.25
N PRO A 288 4.02 25.76 5.15
CA PRO A 288 4.15 24.89 6.32
C PRO A 288 5.39 25.25 7.14
N ARG A 289 5.34 24.96 8.44
CA ARG A 289 6.47 25.04 9.35
C ARG A 289 7.39 23.84 9.17
N ARG A 290 6.80 22.66 9.00
CA ARG A 290 7.47 21.39 8.66
C ARG A 290 7.60 21.25 7.16
N THR A 291 8.54 20.44 6.71
CA THR A 291 8.59 20.04 5.32
C THR A 291 7.41 19.13 5.01
N VAL A 292 6.69 19.39 3.92
CA VAL A 292 5.60 18.53 3.42
C VAL A 292 6.03 17.93 2.09
N GLN A 293 5.95 16.61 1.96
CA GLN A 293 6.30 15.88 0.76
C GLN A 293 5.11 15.11 0.21
N PHE A 294 4.89 15.26 -1.09
CA PHE A 294 3.95 14.46 -1.86
C PHE A 294 4.74 13.47 -2.69
N MET A 295 4.38 12.20 -2.61
CA MET A 295 5.12 11.12 -3.25
C MET A 295 4.22 10.30 -4.16
N GLY A 296 4.66 10.15 -5.41
CA GLY A 296 4.16 9.13 -6.34
C GLY A 296 5.17 7.99 -6.38
N TYR A 297 4.86 6.85 -5.76
CA TYR A 297 5.77 5.70 -5.69
C TYR A 297 5.76 4.90 -6.99
N ALA A 298 6.92 4.45 -7.44
CA ALA A 298 7.01 3.48 -8.53
C ALA A 298 6.98 2.04 -7.99
N ALA A 299 6.54 1.10 -8.83
CA ALA A 299 6.70 -0.33 -8.60
C ALA A 299 6.08 -0.84 -7.28
N GLU A 300 4.90 -0.34 -6.92
CA GLU A 300 4.10 -0.87 -5.79
C GLU A 300 3.65 -2.30 -6.11
N GLU A 301 3.14 -2.50 -7.33
CA GLU A 301 2.41 -3.70 -7.76
C GLU A 301 3.30 -4.94 -7.87
N VAL A 302 4.61 -4.74 -7.82
CA VAL A 302 5.63 -5.77 -7.91
C VAL A 302 6.41 -5.92 -6.60
N GLY A 303 5.78 -5.54 -5.49
CA GLY A 303 6.26 -5.81 -4.13
C GLY A 303 6.79 -4.57 -3.40
N LEU A 304 6.11 -3.44 -3.52
CA LEU A 304 6.37 -2.21 -2.76
C LEU A 304 7.79 -1.65 -2.96
N ARG A 305 8.40 -1.88 -4.13
CA ARG A 305 9.85 -1.70 -4.34
C ARG A 305 10.25 -0.22 -4.23
N GLY A 306 9.49 0.69 -4.85
CA GLY A 306 9.83 2.12 -4.84
C GLY A 306 9.69 2.76 -3.46
N SER A 307 8.57 2.51 -2.76
CA SER A 307 8.39 3.01 -1.40
C SER A 307 9.36 2.36 -0.41
N ALA A 308 9.73 1.09 -0.60
CA ALA A 308 10.73 0.42 0.23
C ALA A 308 12.11 1.08 0.12
N GLU A 309 12.58 1.39 -1.10
CA GLU A 309 13.84 2.11 -1.31
C GLU A 309 13.81 3.50 -0.66
N ILE A 310 12.71 4.25 -0.84
CA ILE A 310 12.56 5.60 -0.29
C ILE A 310 12.50 5.55 1.24
N ALA A 311 11.63 4.73 1.84
CA ALA A 311 11.51 4.65 3.29
C ALA A 311 12.84 4.22 3.94
N LYS A 312 13.56 3.27 3.32
CA LYS A 312 14.89 2.85 3.76
C LYS A 312 15.90 3.99 3.70
N SER A 313 15.85 4.85 2.67
CA SER A 313 16.77 6.00 2.56
C SER A 313 16.50 7.10 3.61
N TYR A 314 15.30 7.14 4.20
CA TYR A 314 14.94 8.10 5.25
C TYR A 314 15.34 7.59 6.64
N LYS A 315 15.47 6.27 6.80
CA LYS A 315 15.78 5.62 8.08
C LYS A 315 17.13 6.10 8.63
N GLY A 316 17.12 6.60 9.87
CA GLY A 316 18.32 7.05 10.58
C GLY A 316 18.82 8.45 10.19
N GLY A 317 18.20 9.13 9.21
CA GLY A 317 18.64 10.45 8.73
C GLY A 317 17.54 11.51 8.61
N THR A 318 16.26 11.12 8.61
CA THR A 318 15.13 12.06 8.47
C THR A 318 14.10 11.86 9.57
N LYS A 319 13.65 12.96 10.19
CA LYS A 319 12.61 12.92 11.21
C LYS A 319 11.24 13.00 10.55
N VAL A 320 10.66 11.84 10.26
CA VAL A 320 9.32 11.75 9.66
C VAL A 320 8.27 11.86 10.76
N ALA A 321 7.45 12.91 10.70
CA ALA A 321 6.41 13.21 11.69
C ALA A 321 5.15 12.37 11.50
N GLY A 322 4.90 11.89 10.29
CA GLY A 322 3.77 11.03 9.95
C GLY A 322 3.64 10.84 8.44
N VAL A 323 3.10 9.69 8.05
CA VAL A 323 2.85 9.32 6.66
C VAL A 323 1.39 8.92 6.48
N ILE A 324 0.73 9.44 5.45
CA ILE A 324 -0.56 8.94 4.98
C ILE A 324 -0.44 8.40 3.56
N GLN A 325 -0.93 7.18 3.35
CA GLN A 325 -1.09 6.57 2.02
C GLN A 325 -2.53 6.73 1.53
N PHE A 326 -2.67 7.04 0.25
CA PHE A 326 -3.92 6.99 -0.50
C PHE A 326 -3.77 5.95 -1.61
N ASP A 327 -4.48 4.85 -1.45
CA ASP A 327 -4.47 3.74 -2.38
C ASP A 327 -5.88 3.25 -2.58
N MET A 328 -6.41 3.44 -3.80
CA MET A 328 -7.84 3.32 -4.14
C MET A 328 -8.73 4.28 -3.32
N THR A 329 -9.30 5.26 -4.02
CA THR A 329 -10.06 6.35 -3.37
C THR A 329 -11.38 6.65 -4.05
N ASN A 330 -11.75 5.92 -5.11
CA ASN A 330 -12.82 6.37 -5.99
C ASN A 330 -14.03 5.44 -6.07
N TYR A 331 -13.89 4.16 -5.73
CA TYR A 331 -14.99 3.22 -5.75
C TYR A 331 -15.67 3.08 -4.38
N LYS A 332 -16.95 3.45 -4.34
CA LYS A 332 -17.76 3.36 -3.11
C LYS A 332 -18.35 1.96 -2.92
N GLY A 333 -17.52 1.03 -2.46
CA GLY A 333 -17.92 -0.37 -2.22
C GLY A 333 -18.78 -0.63 -0.99
N SER A 334 -18.77 0.28 0.00
CA SER A 334 -19.40 0.05 1.31
C SER A 334 -20.27 1.22 1.79
N GLY A 335 -20.87 1.06 2.97
CA GLY A 335 -21.77 2.04 3.59
C GLY A 335 -21.06 3.37 3.89
N ASP A 336 -19.99 3.31 4.68
CA ASP A 336 -19.16 4.47 5.01
C ASP A 336 -18.37 4.98 3.79
N THR A 337 -17.86 6.20 3.89
CA THR A 337 -17.14 6.86 2.79
C THR A 337 -15.64 6.66 2.89
N VAL A 338 -15.09 6.71 4.10
CA VAL A 338 -13.65 6.54 4.35
C VAL A 338 -13.43 5.34 5.25
N TYR A 339 -12.52 4.45 4.84
CA TYR A 339 -12.07 3.35 5.68
C TYR A 339 -10.61 3.56 6.04
N LEU A 340 -10.29 3.56 7.33
CA LEU A 340 -8.92 3.72 7.80
C LEU A 340 -8.33 2.34 8.09
N LEU A 341 -7.11 2.09 7.61
CA LEU A 341 -6.46 0.80 7.90
C LEU A 341 -6.13 0.70 9.40
N SER A 342 -6.25 -0.52 9.92
CA SER A 342 -6.07 -0.82 11.35
C SER A 342 -4.93 -1.81 11.64
N ASP A 343 -4.36 -2.41 10.59
CA ASP A 343 -3.21 -3.31 10.65
C ASP A 343 -2.03 -2.71 9.87
N ASN A 344 -0.80 -3.04 10.27
CA ASN A 344 0.44 -2.50 9.66
C ASN A 344 0.53 -0.96 9.65
N VAL A 345 -0.14 -0.28 10.60
CA VAL A 345 -0.21 1.18 10.78
C VAL A 345 0.14 1.61 12.20
N GLU A 346 0.30 2.91 12.43
CA GLU A 346 0.42 3.53 13.76
C GLU A 346 -0.97 3.91 14.30
N PRO A 347 -1.47 3.29 15.39
CA PRO A 347 -2.85 3.49 15.86
C PRO A 347 -3.20 4.92 16.25
N GLY A 348 -2.25 5.68 16.83
CA GLY A 348 -2.45 7.09 17.17
C GLY A 348 -2.68 7.96 15.95
N LEU A 349 -1.93 7.72 14.86
CA LEU A 349 -2.07 8.41 13.59
C LEU A 349 -3.40 8.05 12.94
N THR A 350 -3.77 6.77 12.93
CA THR A 350 -5.09 6.31 12.44
C THR A 350 -6.23 7.00 13.21
N ALA A 351 -6.15 7.06 14.54
CA ALA A 351 -7.14 7.77 15.34
C ALA A 351 -7.18 9.27 15.03
N PHE A 352 -6.04 9.89 14.74
CA PHE A 352 -5.97 11.27 14.30
C PHE A 352 -6.61 11.49 12.92
N LEU A 353 -6.43 10.57 11.97
CA LEU A 353 -7.12 10.63 10.68
C LEU A 353 -8.64 10.62 10.85
N GLY A 354 -9.18 9.77 11.74
CA GLY A 354 -10.61 9.77 12.08
C GLY A 354 -11.09 11.15 12.57
N LYS A 355 -10.32 11.80 13.45
CA LYS A 355 -10.62 13.17 13.91
C LYS A 355 -10.59 14.20 12.77
N LEU A 356 -9.69 14.06 11.79
CA LEU A 356 -9.67 14.92 10.61
C LEU A 356 -10.92 14.71 9.73
N VAL A 357 -11.37 13.46 9.58
CA VAL A 357 -12.61 13.16 8.86
C VAL A 357 -13.80 13.83 9.56
N ASP A 358 -13.93 13.65 10.87
CA ASP A 358 -15.01 14.24 11.67
C ASP A 358 -15.01 15.78 11.59
N ALA A 359 -13.84 16.41 11.74
CA ALA A 359 -13.72 17.86 11.83
C ALA A 359 -13.86 18.59 10.48
N TYR A 360 -13.36 17.99 9.39
CA TYR A 360 -13.09 18.72 8.13
C TYR A 360 -13.68 18.08 6.88
N VAL A 361 -13.97 16.78 6.89
CA VAL A 361 -14.54 16.09 5.72
C VAL A 361 -16.06 15.93 5.87
N GLY A 362 -16.52 15.56 7.07
CA GLY A 362 -17.95 15.48 7.42
C GLY A 362 -18.68 14.30 6.78
N VAL A 363 -18.04 13.13 6.72
CA VAL A 363 -18.61 11.89 6.18
C VAL A 363 -18.44 10.72 7.16
N GLY A 364 -19.23 9.66 6.97
CA GLY A 364 -19.07 8.42 7.72
C GLY A 364 -17.72 7.75 7.44
N TRP A 365 -17.09 7.23 8.49
CA TRP A 365 -15.86 6.47 8.40
C TRP A 365 -15.82 5.30 9.37
N ALA A 366 -15.07 4.26 8.99
CA ALA A 366 -14.86 3.06 9.79
C ALA A 366 -13.41 2.57 9.66
N ASN A 367 -13.05 1.55 10.42
CA ASN A 367 -11.77 0.87 10.27
C ASN A 367 -11.92 -0.38 9.38
N THR A 368 -10.87 -0.72 8.65
CA THR A 368 -10.74 -2.00 7.93
C THR A 368 -9.34 -2.58 8.12
N ALA A 369 -9.15 -3.85 7.77
CA ALA A 369 -7.85 -4.48 7.73
C ALA A 369 -7.56 -5.01 6.32
N CYS A 370 -6.32 -4.91 5.88
CA CYS A 370 -5.89 -5.34 4.54
C CYS A 370 -4.93 -6.53 4.58
N GLY A 371 -4.11 -6.61 5.63
CA GLY A 371 -3.12 -7.65 5.83
C GLY A 371 -1.70 -7.23 5.43
N TYR A 372 -0.79 -8.20 5.49
CA TYR A 372 0.63 -8.03 5.20
C TYR A 372 0.88 -7.55 3.76
N GLY A 373 1.83 -6.63 3.58
CA GLY A 373 2.29 -6.18 2.27
C GLY A 373 1.19 -5.50 1.45
N CYS A 374 0.24 -4.84 2.11
CA CYS A 374 -0.95 -4.29 1.47
C CYS A 374 -0.64 -3.17 0.46
N SER A 375 0.13 -2.16 0.88
CA SER A 375 0.46 -0.97 0.10
C SER A 375 1.64 -0.22 0.74
N ASP A 376 2.07 0.91 0.16
CA ASP A 376 3.32 1.60 0.48
C ASP A 376 3.47 2.09 1.93
N HIS A 377 2.37 2.31 2.67
CA HIS A 377 2.43 2.64 4.10
C HIS A 377 3.20 1.58 4.89
N ALA A 378 3.13 0.31 4.45
CA ALA A 378 3.83 -0.81 5.08
C ALA A 378 5.36 -0.69 4.94
N SER A 379 5.86 -0.07 3.87
CA SER A 379 7.29 0.26 3.70
C SER A 379 7.77 1.26 4.75
N TRP A 380 6.91 2.20 5.15
CA TRP A 380 7.22 3.17 6.20
C TRP A 380 7.15 2.55 7.60
N THR A 381 6.09 1.79 7.91
CA THR A 381 5.93 1.18 9.24
C THR A 381 7.04 0.19 9.55
N LYS A 382 7.41 -0.67 8.60
CA LYS A 382 8.53 -1.62 8.80
C LYS A 382 9.89 -0.95 8.98
N ASN A 383 10.04 0.29 8.52
CA ASN A 383 11.25 1.08 8.74
C ASN A 383 11.22 1.90 10.02
N GLY A 384 10.17 1.75 10.85
CA GLY A 384 10.05 2.39 12.15
C GLY A 384 9.46 3.79 12.09
N PHE A 385 8.65 4.09 11.07
CA PHE A 385 7.95 5.37 10.98
C PHE A 385 6.47 5.24 11.33
N ALA A 386 5.88 6.32 11.84
CA ALA A 386 4.44 6.42 12.05
C ALA A 386 3.75 6.60 10.68
N ALA A 387 3.04 5.59 10.21
CA ALA A 387 2.30 5.63 8.95
C ALA A 387 0.89 5.07 9.11
N SER A 388 -0.03 5.59 8.31
CA SER A 388 -1.41 5.15 8.23
C SER A 388 -1.88 5.23 6.77
N ALA A 389 -3.09 4.74 6.48
CA ALA A 389 -3.65 4.74 5.15
C ALA A 389 -5.17 4.96 5.20
N ALA A 390 -5.68 5.68 4.20
CA ALA A 390 -7.10 5.87 3.96
C ALA A 390 -7.48 5.14 2.68
N PHE A 391 -8.57 4.36 2.77
CA PHE A 391 -9.06 3.43 1.77
C PHE A 391 -10.54 3.70 1.49
N GLU A 392 -11.01 3.31 0.31
CA GLU A 392 -12.33 3.67 -0.22
C GLU A 392 -13.53 2.91 0.35
N SER A 393 -13.31 1.72 0.93
CA SER A 393 -14.38 0.78 1.31
C SER A 393 -13.91 -0.19 2.41
N SER A 394 -14.80 -1.05 2.92
CA SER A 394 -14.33 -2.22 3.67
C SER A 394 -13.58 -3.14 2.72
N PHE A 395 -12.50 -3.78 3.17
CA PHE A 395 -11.62 -4.54 2.30
C PHE A 395 -12.34 -5.63 1.48
N ASP A 396 -13.33 -6.30 2.07
CA ASP A 396 -14.14 -7.33 1.39
C ASP A 396 -15.05 -6.78 0.26
N ALA A 397 -15.26 -5.48 0.19
CA ALA A 397 -16.17 -4.82 -0.75
C ALA A 397 -15.46 -3.86 -1.71
N MET A 398 -14.13 -3.86 -1.71
CA MET A 398 -13.31 -3.05 -2.62
C MET A 398 -13.60 -3.34 -4.09
N ASN A 399 -13.18 -2.43 -4.97
CA ASN A 399 -13.32 -2.58 -6.40
C ASN A 399 -12.70 -3.91 -6.89
N ARG A 400 -13.54 -4.80 -7.45
CA ARG A 400 -13.12 -6.11 -7.95
C ARG A 400 -12.62 -6.08 -9.39
N ASN A 401 -12.51 -4.89 -9.99
CA ASN A 401 -11.95 -4.71 -11.33
C ASN A 401 -10.47 -4.27 -11.31
N ILE A 402 -9.87 -3.99 -10.15
CA ILE A 402 -8.44 -3.66 -10.07
C ILE A 402 -7.61 -4.77 -10.72
N HIS A 403 -6.39 -4.43 -11.15
CA HIS A 403 -5.47 -5.38 -11.79
C HIS A 403 -6.02 -6.01 -13.09
N SER A 404 -6.92 -5.30 -13.76
CA SER A 404 -7.50 -5.71 -15.03
C SER A 404 -7.69 -4.54 -15.98
N ASP A 405 -8.02 -4.85 -17.24
CA ASP A 405 -8.40 -3.85 -18.24
C ASP A 405 -9.74 -3.15 -17.92
N LYS A 406 -10.48 -3.67 -16.93
CA LYS A 406 -11.76 -3.13 -16.46
C LYS A 406 -11.61 -2.12 -15.33
N ASP A 407 -10.42 -1.92 -14.75
CA ASP A 407 -10.21 -0.83 -13.81
C ASP A 407 -10.22 0.52 -14.54
N THR A 408 -11.42 0.98 -14.85
CA THR A 408 -11.71 2.17 -15.62
C THR A 408 -12.53 3.12 -14.76
N LEU A 409 -12.43 4.42 -15.04
CA LEU A 409 -13.24 5.42 -14.34
C LEU A 409 -14.74 5.06 -14.39
N GLY A 410 -15.23 4.54 -15.52
CA GLY A 410 -16.62 4.10 -15.66
C GLY A 410 -17.03 3.01 -14.67
N ASN A 411 -16.17 2.02 -14.43
CA ASN A 411 -16.43 0.96 -13.46
C ASN A 411 -16.14 1.39 -12.02
N ALA A 412 -15.32 2.43 -11.82
CA ALA A 412 -15.05 3.07 -10.54
C ALA A 412 -16.07 4.16 -10.15
N GLY A 413 -17.27 4.16 -10.76
CA GLY A 413 -18.36 5.10 -10.42
C GLY A 413 -18.60 6.22 -11.44
N GLY A 414 -17.75 6.37 -12.46
CA GLY A 414 -17.92 7.29 -13.60
C GLY A 414 -17.62 8.76 -13.30
N ASN A 415 -17.24 9.10 -12.08
CA ASN A 415 -16.87 10.45 -11.63
C ASN A 415 -15.80 10.37 -10.52
N ALA A 416 -15.35 11.51 -9.98
CA ALA A 416 -14.39 11.58 -8.87
C ALA A 416 -14.97 12.11 -7.55
N GLU A 417 -16.28 11.97 -7.32
CA GLU A 417 -16.95 12.50 -6.12
C GLU A 417 -16.46 11.81 -4.85
N HIS A 418 -16.23 10.49 -4.90
CA HIS A 418 -15.70 9.72 -3.77
C HIS A 418 -14.27 10.18 -3.44
N SER A 419 -13.37 10.25 -4.43
CA SER A 419 -12.01 10.78 -4.26
C SER A 419 -11.97 12.21 -3.73
N ALA A 420 -13.01 13.04 -3.96
CA ALA A 420 -13.06 14.39 -3.42
C ALA A 420 -13.08 14.43 -1.88
N HIS A 421 -13.61 13.40 -1.22
CA HIS A 421 -13.55 13.28 0.24
C HIS A 421 -12.12 13.00 0.73
N PHE A 422 -11.39 12.15 0.02
CA PHE A 422 -9.98 11.84 0.30
C PHE A 422 -9.07 13.04 0.02
N ALA A 423 -9.37 13.85 -1.00
CA ALA A 423 -8.66 15.11 -1.25
C ALA A 423 -8.84 16.13 -0.11
N LYS A 424 -10.04 16.22 0.49
CA LYS A 424 -10.26 17.03 1.69
C LYS A 424 -9.45 16.49 2.87
N LEU A 425 -9.40 15.18 3.06
CA LEU A 425 -8.57 14.54 4.09
C LEU A 425 -7.07 14.82 3.87
N ALA A 426 -6.58 14.73 2.64
CA ALA A 426 -5.19 15.03 2.28
C ALA A 426 -4.83 16.49 2.58
N VAL A 427 -5.70 17.44 2.23
CA VAL A 427 -5.53 18.87 2.56
C VAL A 427 -5.52 19.09 4.07
N ALA A 428 -6.46 18.50 4.80
CA ALA A 428 -6.53 18.60 6.25
C ALA A 428 -5.28 18.03 6.93
N PHE A 429 -4.83 16.85 6.49
CA PHE A 429 -3.61 16.20 6.99
C PHE A 429 -2.38 17.05 6.72
N ALA A 430 -2.18 17.51 5.48
CA ALA A 430 -1.03 18.34 5.11
C ALA A 430 -0.97 19.63 5.95
N VAL A 431 -2.11 20.25 6.24
CA VAL A 431 -2.18 21.49 7.03
C VAL A 431 -1.97 21.22 8.52
N GLU A 432 -2.66 20.26 9.13
CA GLU A 432 -2.55 19.99 10.57
C GLU A 432 -1.24 19.31 10.97
N MET A 433 -0.65 18.51 10.07
CA MET A 433 0.67 17.91 10.31
C MET A 433 1.78 18.88 9.91
N GLY A 434 1.65 19.56 8.77
CA GLY A 434 2.65 20.54 8.30
C GLY A 434 2.75 21.79 9.17
N LYS A 435 1.60 22.17 9.76
CA LYS A 435 1.24 23.36 10.56
C LYS A 435 1.72 24.70 10.02
N ALA A 436 0.83 25.70 9.94
CA ALA A 436 1.08 26.94 9.22
C ALA A 436 2.13 27.83 9.88
N ALA A 437 2.92 28.53 9.05
CA ALA A 437 3.90 29.50 9.52
C ALA A 437 3.28 30.83 10.01
N ALA A 438 2.05 31.14 9.56
CA ALA A 438 1.33 32.37 9.87
C ALA A 438 -0.19 32.15 9.83
N ALA A 439 -0.96 33.15 10.26
CA ALA A 439 -2.41 33.16 10.11
C ALA A 439 -2.85 33.18 8.62
N PRO A 440 -4.03 32.65 8.28
CA PRO A 440 -4.53 32.67 6.90
C PRO A 440 -4.75 34.10 6.40
N PRO A 441 -4.50 34.38 5.11
CA PRO A 441 -4.79 35.70 4.54
C PRO A 441 -6.31 35.97 4.57
N ALA A 442 -6.70 37.23 4.75
CA ALA A 442 -8.11 37.63 4.84
C ALA A 442 -8.93 37.21 3.60
N SER A 443 -8.30 37.15 2.42
CA SER A 443 -8.91 36.68 1.18
C SER A 443 -9.34 35.22 1.22
N LEU A 444 -8.63 34.37 1.99
CA LEU A 444 -8.97 32.96 2.20
C LEU A 444 -10.06 32.81 3.27
N ALA A 445 -10.04 33.66 4.31
CA ALA A 445 -11.06 33.64 5.36
C ALA A 445 -12.44 34.13 4.86
N ALA A 446 -12.47 35.15 3.99
CA ALA A 446 -13.71 35.73 3.46
C ALA A 446 -14.50 34.76 2.56
N THR A 447 -13.83 33.82 1.90
CA THR A 447 -14.50 32.77 1.10
C THR A 447 -15.27 31.76 1.95
N ALA A 448 -14.89 31.56 3.22
CA ALA A 448 -15.59 30.65 4.12
C ALA A 448 -16.90 31.23 4.67
N SER A 449 -17.01 32.55 4.85
CA SER A 449 -18.22 33.17 5.43
C SER A 449 -19.38 33.28 4.43
N LYS A 450 -19.08 33.40 3.12
CA LYS A 450 -20.11 33.51 2.08
C LYS A 450 -20.82 32.20 1.74
N SER A 451 -20.22 31.03 2.05
CA SER A 451 -20.88 29.73 1.83
C SER A 451 -21.82 29.33 2.98
N ALA A 452 -21.63 29.92 4.17
CA ALA A 452 -22.46 29.64 5.35
C ALA A 452 -23.76 30.47 5.39
N SER A 453 -23.84 31.62 4.71
CA SER A 453 -25.02 32.50 4.73
C SER A 453 -26.00 32.28 3.57
N GLY A 454 -25.86 31.20 2.80
CA GLY A 454 -26.66 30.89 1.60
C GLY A 454 -27.55 29.65 1.70
N ARG A 455 -27.87 29.18 2.91
CA ARG A 455 -28.87 28.11 3.12
C ARG A 455 -30.15 28.66 3.71
#